data_AF-A0A099CZW1-F1
#
_entry.id   AF-A0A099CZW1-F1
#
_cell.length_a   1.000
_cell.length_b   1.000
_cell.length_c   1.000
_cell.angle_alpha   90.00
_cell.angle_beta   90.00
_cell.angle_gamma   90.00
#
_symmetry.space_group_name_H-M   'P 1'
#
loop_
_entity.id
_entity.type
_entity.pdbx_description
1 polymer ?
#
loop_
_entity_poly.entity_id
_entity_poly.type
_entity_poly.pdbx_seq_one_letter_code
_entity_poly.pdbx_strand_id
1 'polypeptide(L)'
;MISKEDFRQACIESIKQVKDVEHVDISDDEDFSNAGLDSLDSMDLVLQVESHTGLDFGELDPAEVNTIDKFYAKAQELFGN
;
A
#
# COMPACT_ATOMS: atom_id res chain seq x y z
N MET A 1 7.09 5.64 14.17
CA MET A 1 6.50 6.13 12.91
C MET A 1 7.40 5.67 11.77
N ILE A 2 6.83 4.97 10.78
CA ILE A 2 7.54 4.55 9.56
C ILE A 2 7.78 5.78 8.66
N SER A 3 8.89 5.84 7.94
CA SER A 3 9.15 6.92 6.99
C SER A 3 8.31 6.75 5.71
N LYS A 4 8.08 7.83 4.96
CA LYS A 4 7.37 7.74 3.67
C LYS A 4 8.11 6.81 2.71
N GLU A 5 9.44 6.86 2.68
CA GLU A 5 10.26 6.02 1.79
C GLU A 5 10.15 4.54 2.16
N ASP A 6 10.25 4.20 3.44
CA ASP A 6 10.10 2.81 3.89
C ASP A 6 8.69 2.28 3.63
N PHE A 7 7.67 3.13 3.83
CA PHE A 7 6.29 2.78 3.53
C PHE A 7 6.06 2.59 2.02
N ARG A 8 6.62 3.48 1.20
CA ARG A 8 6.63 3.34 -0.25
C ARG A 8 7.24 2.00 -0.67
N GLN A 9 8.40 1.66 -0.12
CA GLN A 9 9.05 0.38 -0.41
C GLN A 9 8.16 -0.81 -0.01
N ALA A 10 7.50 -0.74 1.15
CA ALA A 10 6.55 -1.77 1.58
C ALA A 10 5.37 -1.93 0.61
N CYS A 11 4.79 -0.83 0.11
CA CYS A 11 3.76 -0.88 -0.93
C CYS A 11 4.28 -1.55 -2.21
N ILE A 12 5.46 -1.16 -2.68
CA ILE A 12 6.06 -1.73 -3.90
C ILE A 12 6.34 -3.24 -3.75
N GLU A 13 6.92 -3.67 -2.63
CA GLU A 13 7.15 -5.10 -2.37
C GLU A 13 5.84 -5.89 -2.24
N SER A 14 4.83 -5.28 -1.65
CA SER A 14 3.49 -5.88 -1.54
C SER A 14 2.82 -6.06 -2.91
N ILE A 15 2.90 -5.04 -3.78
CA ILE A 15 2.37 -5.14 -5.16
C ILE A 15 3.07 -6.26 -5.94
N LYS A 16 4.39 -6.37 -5.82
CA LYS A 16 5.16 -7.46 -6.46
C LYS A 16 4.67 -8.83 -6.02
N GLN A 17 4.37 -9.00 -4.73
CA GLN A 17 3.87 -10.26 -4.17
C GLN A 17 2.45 -10.56 -4.63
N VAL A 18 1.55 -9.58 -4.62
CA VAL A 18 0.15 -9.74 -5.04
C VAL A 18 0.06 -10.07 -6.53
N LYS A 19 0.86 -9.39 -7.37
CA LYS A 19 0.82 -9.58 -8.83
C LYS A 19 1.78 -10.66 -9.35
N ASP A 20 2.62 -11.23 -8.49
CA ASP A 20 3.70 -12.16 -8.88
C ASP A 20 4.60 -11.57 -9.99
N VAL A 21 5.09 -10.35 -9.76
CA VAL A 21 5.95 -9.61 -10.70
C VAL A 21 7.27 -9.20 -10.07
N GLU A 22 8.34 -9.14 -10.87
CA GLU A 22 9.67 -8.74 -10.39
C GLU A 22 9.83 -7.21 -10.28
N HIS A 23 9.09 -6.46 -11.09
CA HIS A 23 9.21 -5.01 -11.19
C HIS A 23 7.84 -4.34 -11.21
N VAL A 24 7.76 -3.21 -10.49
CA VAL A 24 6.58 -2.33 -10.40
C VAL A 24 7.10 -0.93 -10.61
N ASP A 25 6.53 -0.24 -11.59
CA ASP A 25 6.81 1.17 -11.87
C ASP A 25 5.50 1.94 -11.70
N ILE A 26 5.42 2.71 -10.61
CA ILE A 26 4.27 3.53 -10.23
C ILE A 26 4.74 4.71 -9.38
N SER A 27 4.23 5.90 -9.65
CA SER A 27 4.46 7.08 -8.80
C SER A 27 3.60 7.06 -7.54
N ASP A 28 3.90 7.92 -6.57
CA ASP A 28 3.21 7.91 -5.29
C ASP A 28 1.74 8.36 -5.37
N ASP A 29 1.42 9.18 -6.38
CA ASP A 29 0.10 9.76 -6.66
C ASP A 29 -0.71 8.97 -7.70
N GLU A 30 -0.11 7.95 -8.31
CA GLU A 30 -0.79 7.06 -9.26
C GLU A 30 -1.67 6.03 -8.54
N ASP A 31 -2.78 5.68 -9.20
CA ASP A 31 -3.71 4.68 -8.73
C ASP A 31 -3.10 3.28 -8.86
N PHE A 32 -3.26 2.42 -7.85
CA PHE A 32 -2.73 1.05 -7.88
C PHE A 32 -3.24 0.21 -9.05
N SER A 33 -4.39 0.56 -9.65
CA SER A 33 -4.85 -0.06 -10.90
C SER A 33 -3.90 0.15 -12.08
N ASN A 34 -3.07 1.21 -12.08
CA ASN A 34 -1.99 1.38 -13.06
C ASN A 34 -0.89 0.31 -12.92
N ALA A 35 -0.69 -0.21 -11.71
CA ALA A 35 0.16 -1.38 -11.45
C ALA A 35 -0.57 -2.72 -11.67
N GLY A 36 -1.80 -2.69 -12.20
CA GLY A 36 -2.59 -3.87 -12.53
C GLY A 36 -3.34 -4.49 -11.35
N LEU A 37 -3.52 -3.76 -10.24
CA LEU A 37 -4.35 -4.22 -9.13
C LEU A 37 -5.84 -4.04 -9.47
N ASP A 38 -6.60 -5.12 -9.30
CA ASP A 38 -8.05 -5.03 -9.22
C ASP A 38 -8.54 -4.78 -7.79
N SER A 39 -9.86 -4.84 -7.58
CA SER A 39 -10.44 -4.63 -6.26
C SER A 39 -10.01 -5.71 -5.25
N LEU A 40 -9.90 -6.98 -5.66
CA LEU A 40 -9.49 -8.06 -4.74
C LEU A 40 -7.99 -7.94 -4.43
N ASP A 41 -7.18 -7.63 -5.44
CA ASP A 41 -5.76 -7.36 -5.27
C ASP A 41 -5.52 -6.21 -4.28
N SER A 42 -6.39 -5.18 -4.29
CA SER A 42 -6.28 -4.03 -3.40
C SER A 42 -6.55 -4.39 -1.93
N MET A 43 -7.44 -5.35 -1.67
CA MET A 43 -7.63 -5.92 -0.33
C MET A 43 -6.39 -6.70 0.12
N ASP A 44 -5.84 -7.54 -0.75
CA ASP A 44 -4.62 -8.30 -0.44
C ASP A 44 -3.41 -7.37 -0.26
N LEU A 45 -3.34 -6.27 -1.01
CA LEU A 45 -2.30 -5.25 -0.85
C LEU A 45 -2.26 -4.69 0.57
N VAL A 46 -3.43 -4.34 1.13
CA VAL A 46 -3.49 -3.81 2.52
C VAL A 46 -2.90 -4.83 3.49
N LEU A 47 -3.31 -6.09 3.40
CA LEU A 47 -2.81 -7.17 4.27
C LEU A 47 -1.30 -7.41 4.12
N GLN A 48 -0.76 -7.32 2.91
CA GLN A 48 0.67 -7.44 2.69
C GLN A 48 1.43 -6.24 3.28
N VAL A 49 0.93 -5.02 3.09
CA VAL A 49 1.55 -3.82 3.68
C VAL A 49 1.55 -3.89 5.21
N GLU A 50 0.49 -4.40 5.83
CA GLU A 50 0.46 -4.69 7.27
C GLU A 50 1.58 -5.66 7.67
N SER A 51 1.73 -6.76 6.94
CA SER A 51 2.78 -7.75 7.19
C SER A 51 4.20 -7.16 7.05
N HIS A 52 4.44 -6.30 6.06
CA HIS A 52 5.76 -5.68 5.83
C HIS A 52 6.09 -4.58 6.85
N THR A 53 5.08 -3.80 7.25
CA THR A 53 5.28 -2.62 8.11
C THR A 53 5.06 -2.89 9.60
N GLY A 54 4.35 -3.98 9.94
CA GLY A 54 3.89 -4.28 11.29
C GLY A 54 2.75 -3.37 11.77
N LEU A 55 2.14 -2.59 10.87
CA LEU A 55 0.96 -1.77 11.16
C LEU A 55 -0.31 -2.62 11.04
N ASP A 56 -1.37 -2.24 11.74
CA ASP A 56 -2.69 -2.88 11.70
C ASP A 56 -3.75 -1.85 11.32
N PHE A 57 -4.17 -1.87 10.06
CA PHE A 57 -5.13 -0.93 9.48
C PHE A 57 -6.58 -1.34 9.73
N GLY A 58 -6.84 -2.54 10.27
CA GLY A 58 -8.18 -3.01 10.61
C GLY A 58 -9.12 -3.07 9.40
N GLU A 59 -10.31 -2.47 9.54
CA GLU A 59 -11.35 -2.44 8.49
C GLU A 59 -11.12 -1.32 7.45
N LEU A 60 -9.87 -1.10 7.04
CA LEU A 60 -9.54 -0.09 6.03
C LEU A 60 -10.15 -0.47 4.67
N ASP A 61 -10.91 0.43 4.07
CA ASP A 61 -11.39 0.28 2.70
C ASP A 61 -10.26 0.63 1.72
N PRO A 62 -9.76 -0.32 0.90
CA PRO A 62 -8.69 -0.06 -0.06
C PRO A 62 -9.03 1.00 -1.10
N ALA A 63 -10.32 1.27 -1.34
CA ALA A 63 -10.74 2.36 -2.22
C ALA A 63 -10.38 3.75 -1.67
N GLU A 64 -10.26 3.90 -0.34
CA GLU A 64 -9.83 5.16 0.29
C GLU A 64 -8.33 5.39 0.17
N VAL A 65 -7.56 4.32 -0.03
CA VAL A 65 -6.09 4.31 -0.05
C VAL A 65 -5.53 3.82 -1.39
N ASN A 66 -6.18 4.18 -2.49
CA ASN A 66 -5.85 3.69 -3.83
C ASN A 66 -4.52 4.23 -4.44
N THR A 67 -3.74 5.02 -3.70
CA THR A 67 -2.40 5.48 -4.09
C THR A 67 -1.44 5.37 -2.90
N ILE A 68 -0.12 5.34 -3.15
CA ILE A 68 0.87 5.29 -2.06
C ILE A 68 0.73 6.51 -1.15
N ASP A 69 0.52 7.70 -1.71
CA ASP A 69 0.34 8.94 -0.94
C ASP A 69 -0.87 8.88 -0.01
N LYS A 70 -2.03 8.41 -0.50
CA LYS A 70 -3.23 8.27 0.31
C LYS A 70 -3.06 7.22 1.40
N PHE A 71 -2.43 6.10 1.05
CA PHE A 71 -2.19 5.03 2.01
C PHE A 71 -1.22 5.48 3.11
N TYR A 72 -0.13 6.17 2.75
CA TYR A 72 0.78 6.74 3.73
C TYR A 72 0.11 7.81 4.58
N ALA A 73 -0.70 8.70 4.00
CA ALA A 73 -1.47 9.69 4.74
C ALA A 73 -2.39 9.02 5.78
N LYS A 74 -3.03 7.91 5.41
CA LYS A 74 -3.85 7.11 6.34
C LYS A 74 -3.01 6.48 7.46
N ALA A 75 -1.83 5.98 7.14
CA ALA A 75 -0.89 5.47 8.15
C ALA A 75 -0.45 6.58 9.12
N GLN A 76 -0.24 7.81 8.63
CA GLN A 76 0.07 8.95 9.49
C GLN A 76 -1.11 9.36 10.37
N GLU A 77 -2.34 9.30 9.86
CA GLU A 77 -3.55 9.58 10.64
C GLU A 77 -3.70 8.60 11.82
N LEU A 78 -3.45 7.31 11.58
CA LEU A 78 -3.67 6.25 12.56
C LEU A 78 -2.51 6.06 13.54
N PHE A 79 -1.26 6.19 13.07
CA PHE A 79 -0.05 5.80 13.82
C PHE A 79 0.96 6.94 13.99
N GLY A 80 0.57 8.17 13.67
CA GLY A 80 1.46 9.33 13.68
C GLY A 80 1.74 9.97 15.04
N ASN A 81 1.23 9.40 16.14
CA ASN A 81 1.40 9.91 17.50
C ASN A 81 2.56 9.22 18.24
#